data_AF-A0A357XZE9-F1
#
_entry.id   AF-A0A357XZE9-F1
#
_cell.length_a   1.000
_cell.length_b   1.000
_cell.length_c   1.000
_cell.angle_alpha   90.00
_cell.angle_beta   90.00
_cell.angle_gamma   90.00
#
_symmetry.space_group_name_H-M   'P 1'
#
loop_
_entity.id
_entity.type
_entity.pdbx_description
1 polymer ?
#
loop_
_entity_poly.entity_id
_entity_poly.type
_entity_poly.pdbx_seq_one_letter_code
_entity_poly.pdbx_strand_id
1 'polypeptide(L)' 'RMIEQARKMRANAIINVRFTTSAITPGACELFCYGTAVITQNE' A
#
# COMPACT_ATOMS: atom_id res chain seq x y z
N ARG A 1 -2.10 1.13 -7.21
CA ARG A 1 -1.65 2.53 -6.97
C ARG A 1 -0.46 2.57 -6.00
N MET A 2 -0.58 2.04 -4.78
CA MET A 2 0.51 1.97 -3.79
C MET A 2 1.85 1.44 -4.34
N ILE A 3 1.84 0.31 -5.08
CA ILE A 3 3.06 -0.28 -5.65
C ILE A 3 3.73 0.66 -6.66
N GLU A 4 2.95 1.34 -7.49
CA GLU A 4 3.48 2.28 -8.49
C GLU A 4 4.12 3.50 -7.82
N GLN A 5 3.53 4.00 -6.72
CA GLN A 5 4.11 5.07 -5.90
C GLN A 5 5.43 4.61 -5.26
N ALA A 6 5.47 3.42 -4.67
CA ALA A 6 6.69 2.86 -4.09
C ALA A 6 7.80 2.70 -5.16
N ARG A 7 7.45 2.26 -6.38
CA ARG A 7 8.39 2.19 -7.51
C ARG A 7 8.94 3.57 -7.90
N LYS A 8 8.09 4.61 -7.95
CA LYS A 8 8.53 6.00 -8.22
C LYS A 8 9.48 6.52 -7.14
N MET A 9 9.33 6.05 -5.90
CA MET A 9 10.23 6.36 -4.79
C MET A 9 11.52 5.53 -4.79
N ARG A 10 11.72 4.63 -5.78
CA ARG A 10 12.85 3.69 -5.86
C ARG A 10 12.94 2.72 -4.67
N ALA A 11 11.81 2.43 -4.02
CA ALA A 11 11.74 1.41 -2.99
C ALA A 11 11.79 0.00 -3.59
N ASN A 12 12.44 -0.94 -2.89
CA ASN A 12 12.51 -2.35 -3.27
C ASN A 12 11.53 -3.24 -2.48
N ALA A 13 10.92 -2.70 -1.42
CA ALA A 13 9.90 -3.39 -0.63
C ALA A 13 8.86 -2.41 -0.07
N ILE A 14 7.71 -2.95 0.33
CA ILE A 14 6.67 -2.25 1.08
C ILE A 14 6.38 -3.07 2.34
N ILE A 15 6.56 -2.47 3.51
CA ILE A 15 6.36 -3.13 4.80
C ILE A 15 5.14 -2.56 5.52
N ASN A 16 4.64 -3.30 6.51
CA ASN A 16 3.45 -2.94 7.29
C ASN A 16 2.24 -2.62 6.38
N VAL A 17 1.99 -3.50 5.40
CA VAL A 17 0.89 -3.35 4.45
C VAL A 17 -0.43 -3.61 5.15
N ARG A 18 -1.39 -2.69 5.00
CA ARG A 18 -2.76 -2.85 5.48
C ARG A 18 -3.76 -2.56 4.37
N PHE A 19 -4.75 -3.43 4.30
CA PHE A 19 -5.97 -3.25 3.54
C PHE A 19 -7.07 -2.85 4.52
N THR A 20 -7.78 -1.78 4.20
CA THR A 20 -8.94 -1.33 4.97
C THR A 20 -10.08 -1.06 4.01
N THR A 21 -11.29 -1.34 4.47
CA THR A 21 -12.52 -1.06 3.72
C THR A 21 -13.38 -0.11 4.50
N SER A 22 -14.00 0.85 3.81
CA SER A 22 -15.01 1.73 4.39
C SER A 22 -16.31 1.58 3.60
N ALA A 23 -17.41 1.26 4.28
CA ALA A 23 -18.71 1.15 3.62
C ALA A 23 -19.15 2.52 3.11
N ILE A 24 -19.59 2.60 1.85
CA ILE A 24 -20.05 3.85 1.23
C ILE A 24 -21.57 3.83 1.02
N THR A 25 -22.10 2.69 0.54
CA THR A 25 -23.54 2.48 0.30
C THR A 25 -23.84 0.97 0.35
N PRO A 26 -25.10 0.50 0.48
CA PRO A 26 -25.39 -0.93 0.46
C PRO A 26 -24.82 -1.60 -0.78
N GLY A 27 -24.01 -2.63 -0.57
CA GLY A 27 -23.34 -3.37 -1.65
C GLY A 27 -22.07 -2.73 -2.21
N ALA A 28 -21.62 -1.57 -1.70
CA ALA A 28 -20.37 -0.97 -2.13
C ALA A 28 -19.52 -0.44 -0.96
N CYS A 29 -18.20 -0.60 -1.09
CA CYS A 29 -17.23 -0.06 -0.17
C CYS A 29 -16.04 0.55 -0.93
N GLU A 30 -15.36 1.49 -0.29
CA GLU A 30 -14.03 1.90 -0.69
C GLU A 30 -13.01 0.89 -0.16
N LEU A 31 -12.03 0.52 -0.99
CA LEU A 31 -10.85 -0.24 -0.59
C LEU A 31 -9.63 0.68 -0.58
N PHE A 32 -9.05 0.88 0.60
CA PHE A 32 -7.83 1.65 0.77
C PHE A 32 -6.68 0.73 1.20
N CYS A 33 -5.53 0.89 0.54
CA CYS A 33 -4.33 0.10 0.79
C CYS A 33 -3.15 1.03 1.05
N TYR A 34 -2.44 0.81 2.15
CA TYR A 34 -1.27 1.60 2.52
C TYR A 34 -0.19 0.74 3.18
N GLY A 35 1.03 1.30 3.24
CA GLY A 35 2.21 0.68 3.83
C GLY A 35 3.41 1.62 3.71
N THR A 36 4.56 1.18 4.22
CA THR A 36 5.80 1.98 4.19
C THR A 36 6.72 1.47 3.08
N ALA A 37 7.03 2.32 2.11
CA ALA A 37 8.01 2.03 1.06
C ALA A 37 9.43 2.11 1.64
N VAL A 38 10.24 1.06 1.48
CA VAL A 38 11.59 0.96 2.04
C VAL A 38 12.61 0.46 1.02
N ILE A 39 13.90 0.69 1.29
CA ILE A 39 15.03 0.03 0.62
C ILE A 39 15.69 -0.89 1.65
N THR A 40 15.64 -2.19 1.43
CA THR A 40 16.34 -3.17 2.27
C THR A 40 17.82 -3.22 1.91
N GLN A 41 18.66 -3.43 2.92
CA GLN A 41 20.07 -3.77 2.76
C GLN A 41 20.21 -5.30 2.80
N ASN A 42 21.11 -5.86 2.01
CA ASN A 42 21.55 -7.24 2.20
C ASN A 42 22.64 -7.25 3.29
N GLU A 43 22.72 -8.35 4.05
CA GLU A 43 23.81 -8.57 5.01
C GLU A 43 25.18 -8.67 4.32
#